data_AF-A0A830CBH3-F1
#
_entry.id   AF-A0A830CBH3-F1
#
_cell.length_a   1.000
_cell.length_b   1.000
_cell.length_c   1.000
_cell.angle_alpha   90.00
_cell.angle_beta   90.00
_cell.angle_gamma   90.00
#
_symmetry.space_group_name_H-M   'P 1'
#
loop_
_entity.id
_entity.type
_entity.pdbx_description
1 polymer ?
#
loop_
_entity_poly.entity_id
_entity_poly.type
_entity_poly.pdbx_seq_one_letter_code
_entity_poly.pdbx_strand_id
1 'polypeptide(L)'
;MMVQIEVAIKGRYLTTDSKFLKSDLRGGTCCVTALIAKGNLIVSIAGDCRAVCSRGGVAKALTSDHRPSRQDEQDRIEVLVSNYNILKLHMLFG
;
A
#
# COMPACT_ATOMS: atom_id res chain seq x y z
N MET A 1 -14.40 14.99 -5.98
CA MET A 1 -14.93 13.90 -5.12
C MET A 1 -13.94 12.74 -4.99
N MET A 2 -13.40 12.18 -6.09
CA MET A 2 -12.43 11.07 -6.02
C MET A 2 -11.10 11.43 -5.33
N VAL A 3 -10.51 12.59 -5.65
CA VAL A 3 -9.27 13.09 -5.00
C VAL A 3 -9.41 13.18 -3.47
N GLN A 4 -10.57 13.60 -2.97
CA GLN A 4 -10.82 13.68 -1.52
C GLN A 4 -10.83 12.30 -0.86
N ILE A 5 -11.32 11.27 -1.55
CA ILE A 5 -11.34 9.89 -1.04
C ILE A 5 -9.93 9.31 -1.02
N GLU A 6 -9.13 9.55 -2.05
CA GLU A 6 -7.72 9.14 -2.09
C GLU A 6 -6.92 9.75 -0.93
N VAL A 7 -7.02 11.06 -0.73
CA VAL A 7 -6.39 11.76 0.40
C VAL A 7 -6.87 11.20 1.74
N ALA A 8 -8.17 10.92 1.88
CA ALA A 8 -8.70 10.33 3.09
C ALA A 8 -8.15 8.92 3.36
N ILE A 9 -8.11 8.04 2.34
CA ILE A 9 -7.57 6.68 2.47
C ILE A 9 -6.07 6.74 2.84
N LYS A 10 -5.29 7.56 2.14
CA LYS A 10 -3.87 7.77 2.45
C LYS A 10 -3.69 8.25 3.89
N GLY A 11 -4.46 9.26 4.31
CA GLY A 11 -4.43 9.77 5.68
C GLY A 11 -4.80 8.71 6.72
N ARG A 12 -5.73 7.80 6.40
CA ARG A 12 -6.08 6.68 7.28
C ARG A 12 -4.96 5.66 7.40
N TYR A 13 -4.27 5.30 6.32
CA TYR A 13 -3.11 4.40 6.39
C TYR A 13 -2.02 4.98 7.29
N LEU A 14 -1.62 6.24 7.03
CA LEU A 14 -0.60 6.92 7.83
C LEU A 14 -0.99 7.06 9.31
N THR A 15 -2.25 7.37 9.59
CA THR A 15 -2.75 7.49 10.97
C THR A 15 -2.73 6.13 11.69
N THR A 16 -3.12 5.05 11.01
CA THR A 16 -3.10 3.70 11.59
C THR A 16 -1.68 3.24 11.86
N ASP A 17 -0.78 3.43 10.90
CA ASP A 17 0.64 3.11 11.04
C ASP A 17 1.29 3.89 12.19
N SER A 18 1.08 5.21 12.26
CA SER A 18 1.58 6.07 13.35
C SER A 18 1.05 5.66 14.73
N LYS A 19 -0.14 5.06 14.81
CA LYS A 19 -0.67 4.51 16.06
C LYS A 19 -0.03 3.17 16.41
N PHE A 20 0.19 2.31 15.42
CA PHE A 20 0.84 1.02 15.62
C PHE A 20 2.31 1.18 16.01
N LEU A 21 3.03 2.14 15.43
CA LEU A 21 4.42 2.47 15.78
C LEU A 21 4.62 2.88 17.25
N LYS A 22 3.56 3.30 17.95
CA LYS A 22 3.59 3.62 19.38
C LYS A 22 3.43 2.39 20.27
N SER A 23 3.13 1.23 19.69
CA SER A 23 3.10 -0.05 20.41
C SER A 23 4.52 -0.63 20.49
N ASP A 24 4.80 -1.40 21.53
CA ASP A 24 6.08 -2.11 21.68
C ASP A 24 6.09 -3.47 20.95
N LEU A 25 5.24 -3.61 19.92
CA LEU A 25 5.10 -4.82 19.14
C LEU A 25 5.96 -4.74 17.88
N ARG A 26 6.68 -5.82 17.58
CA ARG A 26 7.41 -5.98 16.33
C ARG A 26 6.56 -6.80 15.37
N GLY A 27 6.11 -6.17 14.30
CA GLY A 27 5.29 -6.82 13.28
C GLY A 27 4.90 -5.85 12.18
N GLY A 28 4.19 -6.37 11.19
CA GLY A 28 3.64 -5.61 10.08
C GLY A 28 2.56 -6.43 9.38
N THR A 29 1.82 -5.81 8.48
CA THR A 29 0.77 -6.49 7.70
C THR A 29 0.71 -5.88 6.31
N CYS A 30 0.34 -6.69 5.31
CA CYS A 30 -0.24 -6.12 4.08
C CYS A 30 -1.70 -5.75 4.32
N CYS A 31 -2.24 -4.86 3.50
CA CYS A 31 -3.66 -4.54 3.53
C CYS A 31 -4.21 -4.33 2.12
N VAL A 32 -5.50 -4.60 1.99
CA VAL A 32 -6.32 -4.23 0.84
C VAL A 32 -7.59 -3.59 1.36
N THR A 33 -7.99 -2.46 0.78
CA THR A 33 -9.21 -1.74 1.11
C THR A 33 -10.06 -1.62 -0.14
N ALA A 34 -11.31 -2.07 -0.06
CA ALA A 34 -12.32 -1.91 -1.11
C ALA A 34 -13.47 -1.07 -0.56
N LEU A 35 -13.66 0.13 -1.12
CA LEU A 35 -14.75 1.03 -0.76
C LEU A 35 -15.78 1.05 -1.89
N ILE A 36 -17.02 0.66 -1.58
CA ILE A 36 -18.14 0.76 -2.50
C ILE A 36 -19.04 1.91 -2.06
N ALA A 37 -19.15 2.95 -2.87
CA ALA A 37 -19.96 4.13 -2.57
C ALA A 37 -20.54 4.75 -3.84
N LYS A 38 -21.85 5.03 -3.83
CA LYS A 38 -22.58 5.69 -4.94
C LYS A 38 -22.31 5.02 -6.30
N GLY A 39 -22.29 3.67 -6.33
CA GLY A 39 -22.03 2.89 -7.54
C GLY A 39 -20.56 2.81 -7.98
N ASN A 40 -19.62 3.39 -7.22
CA ASN A 40 -18.18 3.31 -7.50
C ASN A 40 -17.51 2.28 -6.59
N LEU A 41 -16.54 1.53 -7.13
CA LEU A 41 -15.61 0.69 -6.38
C LEU A 41 -14.23 1.33 -6.42
N ILE A 42 -13.68 1.63 -5.25
CA ILE A 42 -12.35 2.21 -5.06
C ILE A 42 -11.51 1.18 -4.31
N VAL A 43 -10.34 0.85 -4.84
CA VAL A 43 -9.44 -0.14 -4.25
C VAL A 43 -8.10 0.51 -3.95
N SER A 44 -7.58 0.26 -2.76
CA SER A 44 -6.24 0.67 -2.33
C SER A 44 -5.54 -0.50 -1.64
N ILE A 45 -4.21 -0.57 -1.75
CA ILE A 45 -3.40 -1.61 -1.13
C ILE A 45 -2.14 -1.01 -0.49
N ALA A 46 -1.63 -1.70 0.52
CA ALA A 46 -0.27 -1.53 1.02
C ALA A 46 0.36 -2.93 1.18
N GLY A 47 1.48 -3.18 0.49
CA GLY A 47 2.15 -4.48 0.48
C GLY A 47 1.77 -5.36 -0.71
N ASP A 48 1.82 -6.67 -0.52
CA ASP A 48 1.72 -7.70 -1.58
C ASP A 48 0.32 -8.34 -1.71
N CYS A 49 -0.63 -7.88 -0.90
CA CYS A 49 -2.05 -8.16 -1.05
C CYS A 49 -2.54 -7.80 -2.48
N ARG A 50 -3.46 -8.60 -3.06
CA ARG A 50 -4.02 -8.37 -4.41
C ARG A 50 -5.54 -8.36 -4.42
N ALA A 51 -6.12 -7.36 -5.09
CA ALA A 51 -7.55 -7.31 -5.38
C ALA A 51 -7.83 -7.79 -6.81
N VAL A 52 -8.80 -8.71 -6.95
CA VAL A 52 -9.28 -9.22 -8.22
C VAL A 52 -10.80 -9.10 -8.24
N CYS A 53 -11.37 -8.63 -9.36
CA CYS A 53 -12.81 -8.52 -9.55
C CYS A 53 -13.23 -9.32 -10.79
N SER A 54 -14.35 -10.03 -10.69
CA SER A 54 -14.95 -10.74 -11.82
C SER A 54 -16.08 -9.91 -12.42
N ARG A 55 -16.07 -9.72 -13.74
CA ARG A 55 -17.15 -9.06 -14.47
C ARG A 55 -17.42 -9.83 -15.76
N GLY A 56 -18.67 -10.28 -15.94
CA GLY A 56 -19.04 -11.11 -17.10
C GLY A 56 -18.31 -12.46 -17.14
N GLY A 57 -17.98 -13.04 -15.97
CA GLY A 57 -17.23 -14.30 -15.87
C GLY A 57 -15.71 -14.17 -16.07
N VAL A 58 -15.20 -12.96 -16.35
CA VAL A 58 -13.76 -12.72 -16.54
C VAL A 58 -13.17 -12.08 -15.29
N ALA A 59 -12.13 -12.70 -14.72
CA ALA A 59 -11.38 -12.18 -13.59
C ALA A 59 -10.34 -11.15 -14.06
N LYS A 60 -10.34 -9.96 -13.44
CA LYS A 60 -9.40 -8.87 -13.72
C LYS A 60 -8.75 -8.39 -12.43
N ALA A 61 -7.42 -8.30 -12.43
CA ALA A 61 -6.67 -7.67 -11.35
C ALA A 61 -6.96 -6.17 -11.30
N LEU A 62 -7.28 -5.66 -10.11
CA LEU A 62 -7.53 -4.23 -9.86
C LEU A 62 -6.31 -3.52 -9.29
N THR A 63 -5.34 -4.28 -8.76
CA THR A 63 -4.14 -3.76 -8.10
C THR A 63 -2.90 -4.46 -8.62
N SER A 64 -1.74 -3.84 -8.46
CA SER A 64 -0.43 -4.43 -8.73
C SER A 64 0.33 -4.53 -7.41
N ASP A 65 0.69 -5.75 -7.00
CA ASP A 65 1.39 -6.02 -5.74
C ASP A 65 2.60 -5.10 -5.58
N HIS A 66 2.80 -4.56 -4.39
CA HIS A 66 4.06 -3.88 -4.10
C HIS A 66 5.11 -4.93 -3.79
N ARG A 67 6.10 -5.05 -4.68
CA ARG A 67 7.20 -6.00 -4.56
C ARG A 67 8.53 -5.27 -4.70
N PRO A 68 9.58 -5.68 -3.98
CA PRO A 68 10.88 -5.01 -4.03
C PRO A 68 11.57 -5.16 -5.39
N SER A 69 11.19 -6.19 -6.16
CA SER A 69 11.67 -6.44 -7.51
C SER A 69 10.96 -5.61 -8.58
N ARG A 70 9.94 -4.82 -8.23
CA ARG A 70 9.36 -3.86 -9.17
C ARG A 70 10.30 -2.67 -9.26
N GLN A 71 10.59 -2.23 -10.48
CA GLN A 71 11.58 -1.18 -10.70
C GLN A 71 11.28 0.10 -9.93
N ASP A 72 10.02 0.53 -9.87
CA ASP A 72 9.61 1.74 -9.15
C ASP A 72 9.85 1.63 -7.63
N GLU A 73 9.56 0.47 -7.05
CA GLU A 73 9.82 0.21 -5.63
C GLU A 73 11.30 0.00 -5.34
N GLN A 74 12.04 -0.65 -6.24
CA GLN A 74 13.48 -0.80 -6.16
C GLN A 74 14.16 0.57 -6.13
N ASP A 75 13.86 1.42 -7.12
CA ASP A 75 14.43 2.77 -7.24
C ASP A 75 14.13 3.59 -5.99
N ARG A 76 12.88 3.53 -5.47
CA ARG A 76 12.48 4.20 -4.24
C ARG A 76 13.32 3.76 -3.04
N ILE A 77 13.52 2.44 -2.88
CA ILE A 77 14.30 1.87 -1.77
C ILE A 77 15.77 2.29 -1.89
N GLU A 78 16.35 2.19 -3.09
CA GLU A 78 17.75 2.51 -3.34
C GLU A 78 18.08 3.99 -3.09
N VAL A 79 17.21 4.90 -3.52
CA VAL A 79 17.36 6.35 -3.24
C VAL A 79 17.30 6.64 -1.74
N LEU A 80 16.43 5.98 -0.99
CA LEU A 80 16.35 6.16 0.46
C LEU A 80 17.62 5.61 1.14
N VAL A 81 18.09 4.43 0.73
CA VAL A 81 19.31 3.83 1.27
C VAL A 81 20.54 4.70 1.00
N SER A 82 20.69 5.23 -0.21
CA SER A 82 21.82 6.09 -0.58
C SER A 82 21.86 7.38 0.24
N ASN A 83 20.69 7.95 0.58
CA ASN A 83 20.62 9.22 1.30
C ASN A 83 20.95 9.12 2.79
N TYR A 84 20.89 7.92 3.39
CA TYR A 84 21.09 7.76 4.84
C TYR A 84 22.38 7.00 5.23
N ASN A 85 23.23 6.56 4.28
CA ASN A 85 24.41 5.72 4.58
C ASN A 85 24.05 4.46 5.42
N ILE A 86 22.83 3.94 5.25
CA ILE A 86 22.34 2.78 6.01
C ILE A 86 22.57 1.51 5.19
N LEU A 87 23.49 0.66 5.64
CA LEU A 87 23.68 -0.68 5.07
C LEU A 87 22.40 -1.51 5.27
N LYS A 88 21.63 -1.69 4.18
CA LYS A 88 20.49 -2.63 4.07
C LYS A 88 19.50 -2.56 5.24
N LEU A 89 18.70 -1.50 5.29
CA LEU A 89 17.56 -1.47 6.19
C LEU A 89 16.37 -2.22 5.59
N HIS A 90 15.82 -3.12 6.40
CA HIS A 90 14.54 -3.80 6.23
C HIS A 90 13.49 -2.91 5.53
N MET A 91 12.90 -3.46 4.47
CA MET A 91 11.81 -2.88 3.71
C MET A 91 10.65 -2.51 4.63
N LEU A 92 10.46 -1.21 4.84
CA LEU A 92 9.20 -0.66 5.29
C LEU A 92 8.41 -0.24 4.04
N PHE A 93 7.39 -1.03 3.74
CA PHE A 93 6.24 -0.54 3.00
C PHE A 93 5.47 0.40 3.93
N GLY A 94 5.38 1.68 3.56
CA GLY A 94 4.72 2.74 4.34
C GLY A 94 5.41 4.07 4.18
#